data_AF-A0A6L3VVA5-F1
#
_entry.id   AF-A0A6L3VVA5-F1
#
_cell.length_a   1.000
_cell.length_b   1.000
_cell.length_c   1.000
_cell.angle_alpha   90.00
_cell.angle_beta   90.00
_cell.angle_gamma   90.00
#
_symmetry.space_group_name_H-M   'P 1'
#
loop_
_entity.id
_entity.type
_entity.pdbx_description
1 polymer ?
#
loop_
_entity_poly.entity_id
_entity_poly.type
_entity_poly.pdbx_seq_one_letter_code
_entity_poly.pdbx_strand_id
1 'polypeptide(L)'
;MRFMMMTTDDGAEQGEPDEAMMAEMGAFIAEMSAAGVLLATGGLEPGGTRIKASGGKVTLTDGPFAEAKEVVVGFALVEVRSREEAIELSKRFFQIVGDGEGVIQQVFGPGDEVPGA
;
A
#
# COMPACT_ATOMS: atom_id res chain seq x y z
N MET A 1 15.43 -4.51 -4.81
CA MET A 1 14.13 -5.18 -5.02
C MET A 1 13.04 -4.22 -4.65
N ARG A 2 11.88 -4.30 -5.30
CA ARG A 2 10.76 -3.40 -5.01
C ARG A 2 9.66 -4.14 -4.27
N PHE A 3 9.07 -3.47 -3.29
CA PHE A 3 7.94 -3.99 -2.54
C PHE A 3 6.83 -2.94 -2.46
N MET A 4 5.60 -3.40 -2.66
CA MET A 4 4.38 -2.63 -2.40
C MET A 4 3.88 -3.03 -1.01
N MET A 5 3.87 -2.07 -0.11
CA MET A 5 3.21 -2.16 1.19
C MET A 5 1.84 -1.53 1.05
N MET A 6 0.78 -2.22 1.44
CA MET A 6 -0.60 -1.74 1.36
C MET A 6 -1.28 -1.90 2.70
N THR A 7 -2.05 -0.91 3.11
CA THR A 7 -2.91 -0.97 4.31
C THR A 7 -4.36 -1.18 3.90
N THR A 8 -5.06 -1.99 4.66
CA THR A 8 -6.49 -2.24 4.46
C THR A 8 -7.31 -1.54 5.55
N ASP A 9 -8.51 -1.14 5.15
CA ASP A 9 -9.58 -0.74 6.06
C ASP A 9 -10.67 -1.82 5.99
N ASP A 10 -11.01 -2.36 7.16
CA ASP A 10 -12.09 -3.34 7.34
C ASP A 10 -13.42 -2.64 7.68
N GLY A 11 -13.45 -1.30 7.70
CA GLY A 11 -14.61 -0.48 8.02
C GLY A 11 -14.78 -0.23 9.52
N ALA A 12 -13.79 -0.55 10.35
CA ALA A 12 -13.75 -0.08 11.72
C ALA A 12 -13.62 1.45 11.76
N GLU A 13 -14.24 2.11 12.76
CA GLU A 13 -14.03 3.55 12.99
C GLU A 13 -12.56 3.79 13.37
N GLN A 14 -11.75 4.14 12.37
CA GLN A 14 -10.42 4.69 12.60
C GLN A 14 -10.60 6.13 13.10
N GLY A 15 -10.13 6.40 14.31
CA GLY A 15 -10.15 7.75 14.87
C GLY A 15 -9.41 8.74 13.98
N GLU A 16 -9.75 10.03 14.08
CA GLU A 16 -8.98 11.05 13.38
C GLU A 16 -7.51 10.99 13.81
N PRO A 17 -6.56 11.00 12.87
CA PRO A 17 -5.14 10.95 13.20
C PRO A 17 -4.76 12.20 14.00
N ASP A 18 -4.10 11.99 15.14
CA ASP A 18 -3.64 13.10 15.97
C ASP A 18 -2.41 13.81 15.36
N GLU A 19 -2.13 15.03 15.85
CA GLU A 19 -1.04 15.86 15.32
C GLU A 19 0.34 15.22 15.51
N ALA A 20 0.52 14.43 16.58
CA ALA A 20 1.78 13.75 16.86
C ALA A 20 2.04 12.63 15.84
N MET A 21 1.03 11.80 15.57
CA MET A 21 1.06 10.76 14.55
C MET A 21 1.38 11.34 13.17
N MET A 22 0.73 12.45 12.81
CA MET A 22 0.97 13.12 11.52
C MET A 22 2.40 13.66 11.42
N ALA A 23 2.94 14.23 12.50
CA ALA A 23 4.32 14.70 12.54
C ALA A 23 5.34 13.55 12.43
N GLU A 24 5.12 12.45 13.16
CA GLU A 24 5.97 11.25 13.11
C GLU A 24 5.91 10.58 11.73
N MET A 25 4.72 10.46 11.14
CA MET A 25 4.55 9.93 9.79
C MET A 25 5.27 10.82 8.76
N GLY A 26 5.16 12.14 8.89
CA GLY A 26 5.87 13.10 8.04
C GLY A 26 7.39 12.94 8.14
N ALA A 27 7.93 12.79 9.35
CA ALA A 27 9.35 12.55 9.57
C ALA A 27 9.81 11.20 8.97
N PHE A 28 9.01 10.15 9.15
CA PHE A 28 9.29 8.83 8.60
C PHE A 28 9.30 8.82 7.07
N ILE A 29 8.32 9.46 6.43
CA ILE A 29 8.28 9.61 4.97
C ILE A 29 9.49 10.41 4.46
N ALA A 30 9.85 11.50 5.14
CA ALA A 30 11.01 12.32 4.79
C ALA A 30 12.33 11.54 4.90
N GLU A 31 12.51 10.75 5.96
CA GLU A 31 13.66 9.87 6.17
C GLU A 31 13.80 8.86 5.03
N MET A 32 12.72 8.12 4.72
CA MET A 32 12.76 7.10 3.67
C MET A 32 12.96 7.71 2.28
N SER A 33 12.38 8.88 2.02
CA SER A 33 12.56 9.61 0.76
C SER A 33 14.00 10.09 0.60
N ALA A 34 14.59 10.64 1.66
CA ALA A 34 15.99 11.09 1.66
C ALA A 34 16.96 9.91 1.50
N ALA A 35 16.63 8.74 2.04
CA ALA A 35 17.40 7.51 1.86
C ALA A 35 17.25 6.90 0.44
N GLY A 36 16.33 7.43 -0.40
CA GLY A 36 16.01 6.87 -1.71
C GLY A 36 15.28 5.52 -1.65
N VAL A 37 14.78 5.15 -0.47
CA VAL A 37 14.07 3.89 -0.25
C VAL A 37 12.61 4.02 -0.65
N LEU A 38 11.98 5.17 -0.40
CA LEU A 38 10.59 5.40 -0.78
C LEU A 38 10.50 5.91 -2.22
N LEU A 39 9.85 5.14 -3.09
CA LEU A 39 9.61 5.51 -4.49
C LEU A 39 8.30 6.29 -4.65
N ALA A 40 7.25 5.88 -3.94
CA ALA A 40 5.95 6.54 -3.93
C ALA A 40 5.16 6.14 -2.68
N THR A 41 4.27 7.00 -2.20
CA THR A 41 3.31 6.70 -1.13
C THR A 41 2.06 7.55 -1.29
N GLY A 42 0.93 7.09 -0.76
CA GLY A 42 -0.29 7.88 -0.72
C GLY A 42 -1.49 7.12 -0.16
N GLY A 43 -2.53 7.89 0.18
CA GLY A 43 -3.87 7.35 0.40
C GLY A 43 -4.57 7.03 -0.91
N LEU A 44 -5.44 6.03 -0.89
CA LEU A 44 -6.31 5.68 -2.01
C LEU A 44 -7.75 6.04 -1.68
N GLU A 45 -8.47 6.54 -2.67
CA GLU A 45 -9.91 6.78 -2.53
C GLU A 45 -10.65 5.44 -2.38
N PRO A 46 -11.52 5.30 -1.37
CA PRO A 46 -12.37 4.13 -1.24
C PRO A 46 -13.28 3.95 -2.47
N GLY A 47 -13.51 2.70 -2.88
CA GLY A 47 -14.46 2.40 -3.95
C GLY A 47 -13.86 2.35 -5.34
N GLY A 48 -13.13 3.37 -5.80
CA GLY A 48 -12.47 3.36 -7.11
C GLY A 48 -13.37 3.01 -8.32
N THR A 49 -12.74 2.85 -9.49
CA THR A 49 -13.43 2.45 -10.73
C THR A 49 -12.84 1.14 -11.26
N ARG A 50 -13.69 0.12 -11.42
CA ARG A 50 -13.28 -1.15 -12.00
C ARG A 50 -13.46 -1.15 -13.49
N ILE A 51 -12.48 -1.70 -14.17
CA ILE A 51 -12.44 -1.86 -15.62
C ILE A 51 -12.30 -3.34 -15.93
N LYS A 52 -13.22 -3.89 -16.71
CA LYS A 52 -13.14 -5.27 -17.19
C LYS A 52 -13.22 -5.31 -18.70
N ALA A 53 -12.25 -5.96 -19.35
CA ALA A 53 -12.29 -6.26 -20.77
C ALA A 53 -12.67 -7.74 -20.97
N SER A 54 -13.70 -8.01 -21.77
CA SER A 54 -14.11 -9.38 -22.13
C SER A 54 -14.78 -9.40 -23.50
N GLY A 55 -14.40 -10.34 -24.37
CA GLY A 55 -15.00 -10.50 -25.70
C GLY A 55 -14.93 -9.24 -26.57
N GLY A 56 -13.84 -8.47 -26.46
CA GLY A 56 -13.65 -7.21 -27.19
C GLY A 56 -14.46 -6.02 -26.66
N LYS A 57 -15.17 -6.17 -25.55
CA LYS A 57 -15.90 -5.09 -24.88
C LYS A 57 -15.20 -4.70 -23.58
N VAL A 58 -15.17 -3.41 -23.29
CA VAL A 58 -14.71 -2.85 -22.01
C VAL A 58 -15.93 -2.35 -21.24
N THR A 59 -16.08 -2.80 -20.00
CA THR A 59 -17.12 -2.37 -19.08
C THR A 59 -16.50 -1.68 -17.87
N LEU A 60 -17.09 -0.56 -17.48
CA LEU A 60 -16.76 0.17 -16.26
C LEU A 60 -17.83 -0.12 -15.22
N THR A 61 -17.41 -0.39 -13.99
CA THR A 61 -18.31 -0.56 -12.84
C THR A 61 -17.72 0.14 -11.63
N ASP A 62 -18.56 0.79 -10.84
CA ASP A 62 -18.12 1.43 -9.60
C ASP A 62 -17.88 0.37 -8.51
N GLY A 63 -17.03 0.73 -7.54
CA GLY A 63 -16.83 -0.03 -6.33
C GLY A 63 -15.57 -0.91 -6.34
N PRO A 64 -15.14 -1.36 -5.15
CA PRO A 64 -13.92 -2.13 -5.01
C PRO A 64 -14.09 -3.49 -5.69
N PHE A 65 -13.01 -4.27 -5.81
CA PHE A 65 -13.14 -5.63 -6.33
C PHE A 65 -14.25 -6.38 -5.57
N ALA A 66 -15.29 -6.80 -6.29
CA ALA A 66 -16.46 -7.44 -5.71
C ALA A 66 -16.00 -8.63 -4.87
N GLU A 67 -16.40 -8.65 -3.59
CA GLU A 67 -16.01 -9.58 -2.51
C GLU A 67 -14.83 -9.15 -1.61
N ALA A 68 -14.23 -7.98 -1.81
CA ALA A 68 -13.25 -7.47 -0.85
C ALA A 68 -13.98 -6.98 0.42
N LYS A 69 -13.86 -7.73 1.51
CA LYS A 69 -14.25 -7.27 2.87
C LYS A 69 -13.35 -6.13 3.35
N GLU A 70 -12.18 -6.01 2.75
CA GLU A 70 -11.11 -5.08 3.11
C GLU A 70 -10.78 -4.21 1.91
N VAL A 71 -10.82 -2.89 2.08
CA VAL A 71 -10.49 -1.94 1.01
C VAL A 71 -9.08 -1.43 1.25
N VAL A 72 -8.23 -1.46 0.22
CA VAL A 72 -6.90 -0.85 0.33
C VAL A 72 -7.06 0.67 0.41
N VAL A 73 -6.59 1.27 1.49
CA VAL A 73 -6.73 2.71 1.78
C VAL A 73 -5.40 3.46 1.71
N GLY A 74 -4.28 2.75 1.71
CA GLY A 74 -2.96 3.35 1.61
C GLY A 74 -1.96 2.42 0.94
N PHE A 75 -0.95 3.00 0.31
CA PHE A 75 0.16 2.26 -0.25
C PHE A 75 1.49 2.98 -0.06
N ALA A 76 2.58 2.21 0.03
CA ALA A 76 3.94 2.68 -0.09
C ALA A 76 4.73 1.72 -1.00
N LEU A 77 5.32 2.26 -2.05
CA LEU A 77 6.24 1.56 -2.94
C LEU A 77 7.68 1.85 -2.48
N VAL A 78 8.39 0.82 -2.07
CA VAL A 78 9.76 0.93 -1.56
C VAL A 78 10.76 0.13 -2.39
N GLU A 79 12.00 0.61 -2.48
CA GLU A 79 13.13 -0.12 -3.05
C GLU A 79 14.15 -0.46 -1.96
N VAL A 80 14.26 -1.75 -1.64
CA VAL A 80 15.06 -2.28 -0.54
C VAL A 80 15.88 -3.49 -0.99
N ARG A 81 16.85 -3.90 -0.17
CA ARG A 81 17.78 -4.99 -0.50
C ARG A 81 17.20 -6.37 -0.22
N SER A 82 16.17 -6.47 0.61
CA SER A 82 15.56 -7.74 1.00
C SER A 82 14.10 -7.58 1.44
N ARG A 83 13.38 -8.69 1.55
CA ARG A 83 12.00 -8.69 2.09
C ARG A 83 11.98 -8.32 3.57
N GLU A 84 13.02 -8.67 4.31
CA GLU A 84 13.18 -8.35 5.72
C GLU A 84 13.27 -6.83 5.93
N GLU A 85 14.00 -6.10 5.07
CA GLU A 85 14.03 -4.64 5.12
C GLU A 85 12.63 -4.04 4.90
N ALA A 86 11.83 -4.57 3.97
CA ALA A 86 10.44 -4.13 3.79
C ALA A 86 9.58 -4.42 5.04
N ILE A 87 9.77 -5.57 5.69
CA ILE A 87 9.07 -5.93 6.93
C ILE A 87 9.41 -4.96 8.06
N GLU A 88 10.68 -4.59 8.23
CA GLU A 88 11.08 -3.63 9.27
C GLU A 88 10.49 -2.24 9.03
N LEU A 89 10.40 -1.80 7.76
CA LEU A 89 9.71 -0.56 7.41
C LEU A 89 8.21 -0.64 7.72
N SER A 90 7.54 -1.76 7.40
CA SER A 90 6.14 -1.98 7.78
C SER A 90 5.94 -1.96 9.30
N LYS A 91 6.83 -2.57 10.09
CA LYS A 91 6.76 -2.52 11.54
C LYS A 91 6.85 -1.09 12.08
N ARG A 92 7.79 -0.29 11.57
CA ARG A 92 7.91 1.14 11.93
C ARG A 92 6.65 1.91 11.58
N PHE A 93 6.06 1.63 10.41
CA PHE A 93 4.79 2.24 10.00
C PHE A 93 3.66 1.92 11.00
N PHE A 94 3.45 0.65 11.36
CA PHE A 94 2.41 0.25 12.32
C PHE A 94 2.68 0.72 13.76
N GLN A 95 3.93 0.98 14.14
CA GLN A 95 4.25 1.64 15.41
C GLN A 95 3.77 3.09 15.44
N ILE A 96 3.69 3.76 14.29
CA ILE A 96 3.21 5.15 14.17
C ILE A 96 1.69 5.17 14.07
N VAL A 97 1.09 4.39 13.16
CA VAL A 97 -0.36 4.45 12.88
C VAL A 97 -1.22 3.65 13.86
N GLY A 98 -0.63 2.75 14.64
CA GLY A 98 -1.35 1.91 15.59
C GLY A 98 -1.97 0.66 14.96
N ASP A 99 -3.11 0.24 15.51
CA ASP A 99 -3.81 -0.98 15.12
C ASP A 99 -4.28 -0.91 13.65
N GLY A 100 -4.07 -2.00 12.92
CA GLY A 100 -4.50 -2.12 11.53
C GLY A 100 -3.93 -3.35 10.84
N GLU A 101 -4.34 -3.55 9.60
CA GLU A 101 -3.87 -4.65 8.76
C GLU A 101 -3.19 -4.15 7.49
N GLY A 102 -2.31 -4.99 6.94
CA GLY A 102 -1.62 -4.66 5.71
C GLY A 102 -0.87 -5.83 5.11
N VAL A 103 -0.51 -5.69 3.84
CA VAL A 103 0.17 -6.71 3.06
C VAL A 103 1.43 -6.15 2.41
N ILE A 104 2.48 -6.96 2.37
CA ILE A 104 3.74 -6.65 1.69
C ILE A 104 3.88 -7.59 0.50
N GLN A 105 3.90 -7.03 -0.70
CA GLN A 105 4.05 -7.79 -1.95
C GLN A 105 5.28 -7.34 -2.72
N GLN A 106 6.01 -8.30 -3.29
CA GLN A 106 7.12 -7.97 -4.19
C GLN A 106 6.56 -7.43 -5.51
N VAL A 107 7.13 -6.34 -6.00
CA VAL A 107 6.85 -5.76 -7.30
C VAL A 107 7.93 -6.22 -8.27
N PHE A 108 7.50 -6.92 -9.32
CA PHE A 108 8.34 -7.38 -10.41
C PHE A 108 8.31 -6.38 -11.56
N GLY A 109 9.48 -6.06 -12.11
CA GLY A 109 9.63 -5.26 -13.31
C GLY A 109 9.39 -6.08 -14.59
N PRO A 110 9.33 -5.42 -15.76
CA PRO A 110 9.04 -6.04 -17.07
C PRO A 110 10.08 -7.07 -17.56
N GLY A 111 11.16 -7.30 -16.81
CA GLY A 111 12.17 -8.32 -17.11
C GLY A 111 12.48 -9.24 -15.93
N ASP A 112 11.75 -9.13 -14.81
CA ASP A 112 11.94 -10.02 -13.67
C ASP A 112 11.15 -11.31 -13.88
N GLU A 113 11.72 -12.44 -13.48
CA GLU A 113 11.05 -13.73 -13.50
C GLU A 113 9.99 -13.76 -12.38
N VAL A 114 8.72 -13.97 -12.74
CA VAL A 114 7.61 -14.08 -11.79
C VAL A 114 7.47 -15.54 -11.38
N PRO A 115 7.70 -15.90 -10.09
CA PRO A 115 7.59 -17.30 -9.67
C PRO A 115 6.15 -17.82 -9.83
N GLY A 116 5.98 -18.86 -10.64
CA GLY A 116 4.69 -19.54 -10.84
C GLY A 116 3.75 -18.91 -11.86
N ALA A 117 4.23 -17.95 -12.67
CA ALA A 117 3.55 -17.45 -13.87
C ALA A 117 3.77 -18.35 -15.10
#